data_AF-A0A937QDU3-F1
#
_entry.id   AF-A0A937QDU3-F1
#
_cell.length_a   1.000
_cell.length_b   1.000
_cell.length_c   1.000
_cell.angle_alpha   90.00
_cell.angle_beta   90.00
_cell.angle_gamma   90.00
#
_symmetry.space_group_name_H-M   'P 1'
#
loop_
_entity.id
_entity.type
_entity.pdbx_description
1 polymer ?
#
loop_
_entity_poly.entity_id
_entity_poly.type
_entity_poly.pdbx_seq_one_letter_code
_entity_poly.pdbx_strand_id
1 'polypeptide(L)'
;MYKSKIAEEVLEAERKGANLEELLPMIRMQKSRPAVLKGDVDNALMVCGQVDDIMDDIPTIKEAVDSIIREAKEVYEKIRYA
;
A
#
# COMPACT_ATOMS: atom_id res chain seq x y z
N MET A 1 1.53 0.79 -5.11
CA MET A 1 0.16 0.39 -5.52
C MET A 1 0.01 -1.08 -5.19
N TYR A 2 -1.14 -1.48 -4.62
CA TYR A 2 -1.43 -2.89 -4.41
C TYR A 2 -1.49 -3.61 -5.76
N LYS A 3 -0.95 -4.84 -5.82
CA LYS A 3 -1.00 -5.66 -7.04
C LYS A 3 -2.40 -6.24 -7.19
N SER A 4 -3.14 -5.76 -8.19
CA SER A 4 -4.47 -6.25 -8.51
C SER A 4 -4.75 -6.21 -10.01
N LYS A 5 -5.87 -6.81 -10.42
CA LYS A 5 -6.29 -6.87 -11.83
C LYS A 5 -6.29 -5.49 -12.51
N ILE A 6 -6.93 -4.50 -11.91
CA ILE A 6 -6.99 -3.14 -12.48
C ILE A 6 -5.60 -2.49 -12.58
N ALA A 7 -4.69 -2.77 -11.64
CA ALA A 7 -3.32 -2.25 -11.72
C ALA A 7 -2.54 -2.88 -12.90
N GLU A 8 -2.73 -4.17 -13.15
CA GLU A 8 -2.14 -4.86 -14.31
C GLU A 8 -2.72 -4.34 -15.64
N GLU A 9 -4.02 -4.06 -15.69
CA GLU A 9 -4.69 -3.45 -16.85
C GLU A 9 -4.14 -2.05 -17.15
N VAL A 10 -3.93 -1.22 -16.13
CA VAL A 10 -3.32 0.11 -16.29
C VAL A 10 -1.90 -0.02 -16.85
N LEU A 11 -1.07 -0.90 -16.28
CA LEU A 11 0.29 -1.15 -16.77
C LEU A 11 0.30 -1.64 -18.22
N GLU A 12 -0.67 -2.46 -18.61
CA GLU A 12 -0.82 -2.93 -19.99
C GLU A 12 -1.25 -1.82 -20.95
N ALA A 13 -2.15 -0.93 -20.53
CA ALA A 13 -2.54 0.23 -21.32
C ALA A 13 -1.35 1.21 -21.51
N GLU A 14 -0.59 1.48 -20.45
CA GLU A 14 0.64 2.28 -20.52
C GLU A 14 1.67 1.66 -21.48
N ARG A 15 1.89 0.33 -21.42
CA ARG A 15 2.77 -0.39 -22.36
C ARG A 15 2.34 -0.26 -23.82
N LYS A 16 1.04 -0.10 -24.08
CA LYS A 16 0.48 0.12 -25.42
C LYS A 16 0.52 1.57 -25.88
N GLY A 17 1.01 2.50 -25.03
CA GLY A 17 1.09 3.91 -25.36
C GLY A 17 -0.21 4.69 -25.12
N ALA A 18 -1.08 4.22 -24.23
CA ALA A 18 -2.30 4.92 -23.89
C ALA A 18 -2.01 6.33 -23.39
N ASN A 19 -2.79 7.31 -23.86
CA ASN A 19 -2.70 8.68 -23.41
C ASN A 19 -3.47 8.89 -22.08
N LEU A 20 -3.35 10.08 -21.49
CA LEU A 20 -4.00 10.38 -20.22
C LEU A 20 -5.53 10.23 -20.27
N GLU A 21 -6.19 10.63 -21.36
CA GLU A 21 -7.65 10.53 -21.49
C GLU A 21 -8.14 9.08 -21.47
N GLU A 22 -7.36 8.17 -22.08
CA GLU A 22 -7.60 6.73 -22.08
C GLU A 22 -7.35 6.10 -20.70
N LEU A 23 -6.38 6.60 -19.94
CA LEU A 23 -6.05 6.10 -18.60
C LEU A 23 -6.98 6.65 -17.51
N LEU A 24 -7.51 7.87 -17.66
CA LEU A 24 -8.34 8.55 -16.66
C LEU A 24 -9.49 7.68 -16.10
N PRO A 25 -10.27 6.94 -16.93
CA PRO A 25 -11.32 6.05 -16.42
C PRO A 25 -10.81 4.96 -15.47
N MET A 26 -9.56 4.51 -15.64
CA MET A 26 -8.93 3.44 -14.87
C MET A 26 -8.25 3.97 -13.61
N ILE A 27 -7.60 5.13 -13.69
CA ILE A 27 -6.77 5.68 -12.60
C ILE A 27 -7.53 6.62 -11.64
N ARG A 28 -8.78 6.98 -11.96
CA ARG A 28 -9.62 7.83 -11.11
C ARG A 28 -9.91 7.16 -9.77
N MET A 29 -9.45 7.77 -8.69
CA MET A 29 -9.59 7.26 -7.32
C MET A 29 -11.00 7.37 -6.70
N GLN A 30 -12.01 7.78 -7.46
CA GLN A 30 -13.39 7.90 -6.95
C GLN A 30 -13.93 6.57 -6.41
N LYS A 31 -13.48 5.43 -6.96
CA LYS A 31 -13.86 4.08 -6.52
C LYS A 31 -12.97 3.52 -5.40
N SER A 32 -11.81 4.12 -5.13
CA SER A 32 -10.82 3.58 -4.19
C SER A 32 -11.33 3.51 -2.76
N ARG A 33 -11.97 4.59 -2.26
CA ARG A 33 -12.52 4.60 -0.89
C ARG A 33 -13.56 3.51 -0.64
N PRO A 34 -14.65 3.40 -1.44
CA PRO A 34 -15.63 2.34 -1.22
C PRO A 34 -15.06 0.94 -1.44
N ALA A 35 -14.08 0.78 -2.34
CA ALA A 35 -13.39 -0.48 -2.55
C ALA A 35 -12.59 -0.92 -1.32
N VAL A 36 -11.80 -0.02 -0.71
CA VAL A 36 -11.08 -0.29 0.54
C VAL A 36 -12.04 -0.71 1.66
N LEU A 37 -13.17 -0.01 1.81
CA LEU A 37 -14.15 -0.32 2.85
C LEU A 37 -14.89 -1.65 2.63
N LYS A 38 -14.99 -2.10 1.37
CA LYS A 38 -15.69 -3.34 0.99
C LYS A 38 -14.76 -4.53 0.75
N GLY A 39 -13.44 -4.32 0.78
CA GLY A 39 -12.45 -5.34 0.39
C GLY A 39 -12.45 -5.66 -1.10
N ASP A 40 -12.89 -4.75 -1.96
CA ASP A 40 -12.88 -4.94 -3.42
C ASP A 40 -11.51 -4.56 -3.99
N VAL A 41 -10.58 -5.52 -3.94
CA VAL A 41 -9.18 -5.28 -4.33
C VAL A 41 -8.96 -5.24 -5.84
N ASP A 42 -9.88 -5.79 -6.63
CA ASP A 42 -9.68 -6.00 -8.07
C ASP A 42 -10.24 -4.89 -8.95
N ASN A 43 -11.30 -4.19 -8.50
CA ASN A 43 -12.03 -3.24 -9.35
C ASN A 43 -11.72 -1.77 -9.05
N ALA A 44 -10.77 -1.50 -8.16
CA ALA A 44 -10.29 -0.14 -7.89
C ALA A 44 -8.80 -0.13 -7.54
N LEU A 45 -8.13 0.95 -7.91
CA LEU A 45 -6.76 1.19 -7.49
C LEU A 45 -6.69 1.40 -5.98
N MET A 46 -5.82 0.64 -5.32
CA MET A 46 -5.54 0.77 -3.89
C MET A 46 -4.10 1.26 -3.68
N VAL A 47 -3.98 2.35 -2.93
CA VAL A 47 -2.68 2.87 -2.52
C VAL A 47 -2.18 1.98 -1.39
N CYS A 48 -1.12 1.23 -1.67
CA CYS A 48 -0.36 0.46 -0.70
C CYS A 48 1.14 0.67 -0.96
N GLY A 49 1.92 0.79 0.11
CA GLY A 49 3.37 0.92 0.09
C GLY A 49 4.04 -0.45 0.13
N GLN A 50 5.33 -0.51 -0.22
CA GLN A 50 6.10 -1.77 -0.21
C GLN A 50 6.32 -2.33 1.20
N VAL A 51 6.11 -1.52 2.24
CA VAL A 51 6.25 -1.91 3.65
C VAL A 51 5.20 -2.95 4.10
N ASP A 52 4.15 -3.17 3.31
CA ASP A 52 3.09 -4.14 3.63
C ASP A 52 3.62 -5.57 3.79
N ASP A 53 4.66 -5.94 3.04
CA ASP A 53 5.22 -7.30 3.05
C ASP A 53 5.94 -7.67 4.37
N ILE A 54 6.23 -6.68 5.22
CA ILE A 54 6.84 -6.91 6.54
C ILE A 54 5.83 -6.80 7.69
N MET A 55 4.56 -6.51 7.41
CA MET A 55 3.52 -6.49 8.44
C MET A 55 2.93 -7.91 8.59
N ASP A 56 3.10 -8.51 9.76
CA ASP A 56 2.65 -9.87 10.08
C ASP A 56 1.56 -9.92 11.17
N ASP A 57 1.18 -8.76 11.71
CA ASP A 57 0.16 -8.61 12.75
C ASP A 57 -0.82 -7.44 12.48
N ILE A 58 -1.86 -7.33 13.31
CA ILE A 58 -2.86 -6.26 13.25
C ILE A 58 -2.99 -5.65 14.65
N PRO A 59 -2.02 -4.83 15.08
CA PRO A 59 -2.01 -4.24 16.41
C PRO A 59 -3.02 -3.09 16.54
N THR A 60 -3.39 -2.76 17.77
CA THR A 60 -3.98 -1.45 18.05
C THR A 60 -2.97 -0.34 17.76
N ILE A 61 -3.47 0.89 17.56
CA ILE A 61 -2.61 2.07 17.37
C ILE A 61 -1.60 2.22 18.53
N LYS A 62 -2.04 1.93 19.76
CA LYS A 62 -1.18 2.01 20.95
C LYS A 62 -0.05 0.99 20.88
N GLU A 63 -0.38 -0.27 20.61
CA GLU A 63 0.61 -1.35 20.52
C GLU A 63 1.65 -1.08 19.42
N ALA A 64 1.19 -0.62 18.24
CA ALA A 64 2.07 -0.27 17.12
C ALA A 64 3.05 0.86 17.47
N VAL A 65 2.56 1.94 18.08
CA VAL A 65 3.43 3.07 18.45
C VAL A 65 4.40 2.67 19.57
N ASP A 66 3.92 1.92 20.56
CA ASP A 66 4.76 1.46 21.67
C ASP A 66 5.85 0.49 21.18
N SER A 67 5.53 -0.42 20.26
CA SER A 67 6.50 -1.37 19.69
C SER A 67 7.58 -0.65 18.91
N ILE A 68 7.21 0.27 18.01
CA ILE A 68 8.15 1.09 17.23
C ILE A 68 9.15 1.81 18.15
N ILE A 69 8.66 2.48 19.20
CA ILE A 69 9.54 3.23 20.13
C ILE A 69 10.43 2.29 20.94
N ARG A 70 9.89 1.17 21.43
CA ARG A 70 10.65 0.19 22.22
C ARG A 70 11.76 -0.43 21.37
N GLU A 71 11.45 -0.93 20.19
CA GLU A 71 12.39 -1.60 19.29
C GLU A 71 13.48 -0.64 18.79
N ALA A 72 13.12 0.62 18.50
CA ALA A 72 14.11 1.63 18.16
C ALA A 72 15.14 1.85 19.28
N LYS A 73 14.72 1.85 20.55
CA LYS A 73 15.64 1.94 21.70
C LYS A 73 16.52 0.70 21.82
N GLU A 74 15.95 -0.49 21.67
CA GLU A 74 16.71 -1.74 21.72
C GLU A 74 17.79 -1.81 20.64
N VAL A 75 17.45 -1.37 19.41
CA VAL A 75 18.41 -1.26 18.30
C VAL A 75 19.50 -0.23 18.61
N TYR A 76 19.11 0.94 19.13
CA TYR A 76 20.07 1.99 19.51
C TYR A 76 21.08 1.49 20.55
N GLU A 77 20.62 0.81 21.61
CA GLU A 77 21.51 0.28 22.66
C GLU A 77 22.43 -0.81 22.09
N LYS A 78 21.92 -1.71 21.23
CA LYS A 78 22.74 -2.73 20.56
C LYS A 78 23.85 -2.13 19.71
N ILE A 79 23.57 -1.06 18.96
CA ILE A 79 24.56 -0.39 18.11
C ILE A 79 25.54 0.43 18.95
N ARG A 80 25.08 1.07 20.04
CA ARG A 80 25.91 1.92 20.90
C ARG A 80 27.00 1.17 21.67
N TYR A 81 26.75 -0.09 22.02
CA TYR A 81 27.68 -0.91 22.81
C TYR A 81 28.26 -2.10 22.02
N ALA A 82 28.09 -2.11 20.69
CA ALA A 82 28.82 -2.97 19.76
C ALA A 82 30.18 -2.36 19.41
#